data_AF-A0A969K939-F1
#
_entry.id   AF-A0A969K939-F1
#
_cell.length_a   1.000
_cell.length_b   1.000
_cell.length_c   1.000
_cell.angle_alpha   90.00
_cell.angle_beta   90.00
_cell.angle_gamma   90.00
#
_symmetry.space_group_name_H-M   'P 1'
#
loop_
_entity.id
_entity.type
_entity.pdbx_description
1 polymer ?
#
loop_
_entity_poly.entity_id
_entity_poly.type
_entity_poly.pdbx_seq_one_letter_code
_entity_poly.pdbx_strand_id
1 'polypeptide(L)'
;MRWNPQGKPNATILFFTLLIGVAGLVPRVTALDDFLTYDEAYHWIGRTERFFDALVEHHWAGTRQTGHPGVTTMWGGSLGLALEHLAVARGWVPPPTPLEHLAWLRLPLAVLHSLLVAVSYVLLRRLVTPLTALFAAWFWAACPFLIAHARVLHMDALLADL
;
A
#
# COMPACT_ATOMS: atom_id res chain seq x y z
N MET A 1 19.94 4.83 -26.33
CA MET A 1 18.46 4.83 -26.23
C MET A 1 18.02 6.29 -26.10
N ARG A 2 17.42 6.91 -27.13
CA ARG A 2 17.06 8.34 -27.11
C ARG A 2 15.76 8.53 -26.32
N TRP A 3 15.82 9.26 -25.22
CA TRP A 3 14.65 9.65 -24.43
C TRP A 3 13.79 10.61 -25.26
N ASN A 4 12.58 10.16 -25.63
CA ASN A 4 11.58 10.98 -26.30
C ASN A 4 10.48 11.36 -25.27
N PRO A 5 10.47 12.59 -24.75
CA PRO A 5 9.50 13.03 -23.75
C PRO A 5 8.06 13.16 -24.27
N GLN A 6 7.84 13.07 -25.59
CA GLN A 6 6.53 13.26 -26.22
C GLN A 6 5.91 11.97 -26.80
N GLY A 7 6.53 10.80 -26.56
CA GLY A 7 5.99 9.53 -27.02
C GLY A 7 4.79 9.08 -26.19
N LYS A 8 3.62 8.94 -26.80
CA LYS A 8 2.47 8.24 -26.19
C LYS A 8 2.97 6.93 -25.55
N PRO A 9 2.48 6.57 -24.34
CA PRO A 9 2.92 5.35 -23.69
C PRO A 9 2.67 4.17 -24.62
N ASN A 10 3.75 3.46 -24.99
CA ASN A 10 3.66 2.31 -25.88
C ASN A 10 2.75 1.25 -25.23
N ALA A 11 1.77 0.74 -25.98
CA ALA A 11 0.80 -0.23 -25.51
C ALA A 11 1.45 -1.44 -24.83
N THR A 12 2.61 -1.88 -25.31
CA THR A 12 3.40 -2.96 -24.69
C THR A 12 3.86 -2.61 -23.28
N ILE A 13 4.31 -1.37 -23.06
CA ILE A 13 4.76 -0.90 -21.74
C ILE A 13 3.58 -0.90 -20.78
N LEU A 14 2.45 -0.34 -21.22
CA LEU A 14 1.23 -0.28 -20.42
C LEU A 14 0.75 -1.68 -20.05
N PHE A 15 0.75 -2.60 -21.02
CA PHE A 15 0.38 -4.00 -20.80
C PHE A 15 1.24 -4.64 -19.70
N PHE A 16 2.57 -4.57 -19.81
CA PHE A 16 3.45 -5.18 -18.80
C PHE A 16 3.37 -4.46 -17.44
N THR A 17 3.19 -3.14 -17.43
CA THR A 17 3.00 -2.38 -16.18
C THR A 17 1.73 -2.84 -15.46
N LEU A 18 0.62 -2.97 -16.19
CA LEU A 18 -0.64 -3.47 -15.63
C LEU A 18 -0.50 -4.92 -15.18
N LEU A 19 0.14 -5.77 -15.99
CA LEU A 19 0.36 -7.17 -15.66
C LEU A 19 1.16 -7.33 -14.35
N ILE A 20 2.26 -6.59 -14.19
CA ILE A 20 3.06 -6.57 -12.97
C ILE A 20 2.26 -6.02 -11.79
N GLY A 21 1.51 -4.94 -12.01
CA GLY A 21 0.65 -4.34 -10.98
C GLY A 21 -0.40 -5.32 -10.47
N VAL A 22 -1.11 -6.01 -11.36
CA VAL A 22 -2.11 -7.03 -11.00
C VAL A 22 -1.45 -8.22 -10.32
N ALA A 23 -0.34 -8.73 -10.86
CA ALA A 23 0.40 -9.85 -10.27
C ALA A 23 0.94 -9.51 -8.87
N GLY A 24 1.34 -8.25 -8.63
CA GLY A 24 1.73 -7.76 -7.32
C GLY A 24 0.56 -7.46 -6.39
N LEU A 25 -0.60 -7.07 -6.92
CA LEU A 25 -1.79 -6.71 -6.16
C LEU A 25 -2.48 -7.91 -5.54
N VAL A 26 -2.76 -8.94 -6.33
CA VAL A 26 -3.51 -10.12 -5.88
C VAL A 26 -2.96 -10.68 -4.56
N PRO A 27 -1.68 -11.06 -4.44
CA PRO A 27 -1.17 -11.65 -3.20
C PRO A 27 -1.08 -10.67 -2.03
N ARG A 28 -1.14 -9.35 -2.28
CA ARG A 28 -1.05 -8.31 -1.25
C ARG A 28 -2.41 -7.93 -0.67
N VAL A 29 -3.50 -8.14 -1.40
CA VAL A 29 -4.87 -7.77 -0.94
C VAL A 29 -5.74 -8.96 -0.59
N THR A 30 -5.34 -10.18 -0.92
CA THR A 30 -6.05 -11.39 -0.53
C THR A 30 -5.86 -11.68 0.96
N ALA A 31 -6.97 -12.01 1.64
CA ALA A 31 -7.00 -12.43 3.04
C ALA A 31 -6.27 -11.44 3.96
N LEU A 32 -6.64 -10.16 3.93
CA LEU A 32 -6.04 -9.14 4.80
C LEU A 32 -6.53 -9.23 6.26
N ASP A 33 -7.42 -10.16 6.56
CA ASP A 33 -8.08 -10.44 7.84
C ASP A 33 -7.66 -11.79 8.45
N ASP A 34 -6.63 -12.45 7.91
CA ASP A 34 -6.22 -13.82 8.30
C ASP A 34 -5.33 -13.89 9.55
N PHE A 35 -4.63 -12.81 9.91
CA PHE A 35 -3.78 -12.75 11.09
C PHE A 35 -3.70 -11.35 11.72
N LEU A 36 -3.24 -11.31 12.97
CA LEU A 36 -2.92 -10.11 13.73
C LEU A 36 -1.46 -10.20 14.22
N THR A 37 -0.67 -9.16 13.98
CA THR A 37 0.70 -9.08 14.54
C THR A 37 0.73 -8.31 15.85
N TYR A 38 1.78 -8.52 16.64
CA TYR A 38 1.97 -7.85 17.92
C TYR A 38 2.10 -6.32 17.76
N ASP A 39 2.88 -5.86 16.79
CA ASP A 39 3.09 -4.43 16.54
C ASP A 39 1.81 -3.73 16.08
N GLU A 40 1.00 -4.40 15.26
CA GLU A 40 -0.29 -3.83 14.83
C GLU A 40 -1.25 -3.65 16.01
N ALA A 41 -1.41 -4.71 16.81
CA ALA A 41 -2.29 -4.73 17.96
C ALA A 41 -1.90 -3.68 19.00
N TYR A 42 -0.61 -3.57 19.31
CA TYR A 42 -0.12 -2.73 20.40
C TYR A 42 0.14 -1.28 19.98
N HIS A 43 0.36 -1.03 18.70
CA HIS A 43 0.79 0.28 18.23
C HIS A 43 -0.04 0.83 17.09
N TRP A 44 -0.10 0.13 15.96
CA TRP A 44 -0.46 0.79 14.70
C TRP A 44 -1.95 1.03 14.51
N ILE A 45 -2.81 0.15 15.03
CA ILE A 45 -4.27 0.37 15.00
C ILE A 45 -4.59 1.65 15.77
N GLY A 46 -4.27 1.70 17.07
CA GLY A 46 -4.59 2.86 17.90
C GLY A 46 -3.88 4.16 17.50
N ARG A 47 -2.66 4.08 16.93
CA ARG A 47 -1.99 5.27 16.36
C ARG A 47 -2.76 5.81 15.16
N THR A 48 -3.24 4.93 14.29
CA THR A 48 -4.01 5.29 13.10
C THR A 48 -5.34 5.93 13.48
N GLU A 49 -6.07 5.34 14.42
CA GLU A 49 -7.34 5.89 14.92
C GLU A 49 -7.17 7.29 15.52
N ARG A 50 -6.25 7.45 16.47
CA ARG A 50 -5.98 8.78 17.07
C ARG A 50 -5.48 9.80 16.06
N PHE A 51 -4.70 9.37 15.08
CA PHE A 51 -4.25 10.24 14.00
C PHE A 51 -5.42 10.69 13.12
N PHE A 52 -6.32 9.76 12.76
CA PHE A 52 -7.52 10.05 12.00
C PHE A 52 -8.46 11.01 12.74
N ASP A 53 -8.72 10.77 14.02
CA ASP A 53 -9.55 11.65 14.85
C ASP A 53 -8.95 13.08 14.91
N ALA A 54 -7.63 13.18 15.12
CA ALA A 54 -6.94 14.46 15.10
C ALA A 54 -7.05 15.20 13.75
N LEU A 55 -7.09 14.47 12.63
CA LEU A 55 -7.34 15.07 11.30
C LEU A 55 -8.78 15.57 11.17
N VAL A 56 -9.76 14.76 11.56
CA VAL A 56 -11.19 15.09 11.46
C VAL A 56 -11.55 16.29 12.34
N GLU A 57 -10.96 16.38 13.53
CA GLU A 57 -11.20 17.46 14.48
C GLU A 57 -10.32 18.70 14.22
N HIS A 58 -9.49 18.70 13.17
CA HIS A 58 -8.51 19.74 12.87
C HIS A 58 -7.50 20.01 14.01
N HIS A 59 -7.27 19.03 14.89
CA HIS A 59 -6.31 19.07 15.97
C HIS A 59 -4.90 18.68 15.50
N TRP A 60 -4.25 19.57 14.73
CA TRP A 60 -2.96 19.30 14.08
C TRP A 60 -1.86 18.79 15.03
N ALA A 61 -1.79 19.32 16.26
CA ALA A 61 -0.82 18.86 17.26
C ALA A 61 -1.01 17.38 17.64
N GLY A 62 -2.26 16.89 17.59
CA GLY A 62 -2.62 15.50 17.85
C GLY A 62 -2.20 14.53 16.75
N THR A 63 -1.81 15.02 15.57
CA THR A 63 -1.30 14.15 14.48
C THR A 63 0.11 13.61 14.77
N ARG A 64 0.81 14.17 15.78
CA ARG A 64 2.14 13.71 16.20
C ARG A 64 2.04 12.51 17.14
N GLN A 65 1.93 11.31 16.57
CA GLN A 65 1.78 10.06 17.34
C GLN A 65 3.10 9.42 17.80
N THR A 66 4.19 9.60 17.04
CA THR A 66 5.50 8.97 17.31
C THR A 66 6.64 9.83 16.73
N GLY A 67 7.88 9.62 17.20
CA GLY A 67 9.07 10.30 16.68
C GLY A 67 9.71 9.67 15.43
N HIS A 68 9.27 8.48 15.01
CA HIS A 68 9.76 7.80 13.80
C HIS A 68 8.88 8.11 12.58
N PRO A 69 9.32 7.85 11.33
CA PRO A 69 8.60 8.23 10.11
C PRO A 69 7.36 7.35 9.81
N GLY A 70 6.42 7.25 10.74
CA GLY A 70 5.17 6.49 10.60
C GLY A 70 3.99 7.25 9.97
N VAL A 71 4.19 8.51 9.56
CA VAL A 71 3.10 9.38 9.07
C VAL A 71 2.46 8.83 7.79
N THR A 72 3.25 8.30 6.85
CA THR A 72 2.74 7.73 5.60
C THR A 72 1.92 6.47 5.85
N THR A 73 2.34 5.62 6.80
CA THR A 73 1.55 4.46 7.26
C THR A 73 0.22 4.92 7.85
N MET A 74 0.23 5.95 8.71
CA MET A 74 -1.01 6.49 9.30
C MET A 74 -1.92 7.15 8.26
N TRP A 75 -1.38 7.80 7.22
CA TRP A 75 -2.18 8.29 6.09
C TRP A 75 -2.88 7.14 5.36
N GLY A 76 -2.16 6.06 5.06
CA GLY A 76 -2.71 4.87 4.44
C GLY A 76 -3.82 4.24 5.31
N GLY A 77 -3.54 4.01 6.59
CA GLY A 77 -4.52 3.48 7.54
C GLY A 77 -5.74 4.39 7.71
N SER A 78 -5.54 5.70 7.77
CA SER A 78 -6.63 6.71 7.87
C SER A 78 -7.53 6.71 6.64
N LEU A 79 -6.96 6.52 5.45
CA LEU A 79 -7.75 6.34 4.23
C LEU A 79 -8.58 5.06 4.30
N GLY A 80 -8.01 3.98 4.84
CA GLY A 80 -8.71 2.71 5.06
C GLY A 80 -9.90 2.87 6.01
N LEU A 81 -9.66 3.54 7.14
CA LEU A 81 -10.68 3.87 8.13
C LEU A 81 -11.81 4.74 7.54
N ALA A 82 -11.46 5.75 6.74
CA ALA A 82 -12.44 6.58 6.06
C ALA A 82 -13.32 5.77 5.09
N LEU A 83 -12.72 4.82 4.35
CA LEU A 83 -13.44 3.95 3.43
C LEU A 83 -14.35 2.96 4.17
N GLU A 84 -13.89 2.41 5.29
CA GLU A 84 -14.70 1.57 6.18
C GLU A 84 -15.93 2.33 6.68
N HIS A 85 -15.72 3.51 7.29
CA HIS A 85 -16.81 4.35 7.79
C HIS A 85 -17.81 4.70 6.68
N LEU A 86 -17.33 5.01 5.47
CA LEU A 86 -18.20 5.28 4.32
C LEU A 86 -18.99 4.03 3.92
N ALA A 87 -18.36 2.86 3.84
CA ALA A 87 -19.00 1.62 3.43
C ALA A 87 -20.08 1.19 4.44
N VAL A 88 -19.80 1.31 5.74
CA VAL A 88 -20.77 1.07 6.81
C VAL A 88 -21.91 2.08 6.77
N ALA A 89 -21.61 3.38 6.64
CA ALA A 89 -22.63 4.43 6.57
C ALA A 89 -23.55 4.31 5.35
N ARG A 90 -23.05 3.75 4.24
CA ARG A 90 -23.85 3.45 3.04
C ARG A 90 -24.58 2.11 3.11
N GLY A 91 -24.36 1.31 4.17
CA GLY A 91 -24.93 -0.03 4.32
C GLY A 91 -24.40 -1.03 3.30
N TRP A 92 -23.22 -0.80 2.72
CA TRP A 92 -22.57 -1.73 1.79
C TRP A 92 -22.00 -2.96 2.52
N VAL A 93 -21.58 -2.75 3.76
CA VAL A 93 -21.04 -3.78 4.65
C VAL A 93 -21.64 -3.60 6.06
N PRO A 94 -21.77 -4.67 6.85
CA PRO A 94 -22.11 -4.55 8.27
C PRO A 94 -20.94 -3.93 9.05
N PRO A 95 -21.15 -3.52 10.32
CA PRO A 95 -20.06 -3.14 11.21
C PRO A 95 -19.01 -4.26 11.30
N PRO A 96 -17.72 -3.96 11.05
CA PRO A 96 -16.69 -4.98 10.95
C PRO A 96 -16.29 -5.55 12.31
N THR A 97 -15.85 -6.81 12.28
CA THR A 97 -15.10 -7.43 13.37
C THR A 97 -13.70 -6.79 13.50
N PRO A 98 -12.96 -7.01 14.61
CA PRO A 98 -11.62 -6.43 14.77
C PRO A 98 -10.62 -6.80 13.65
N LEU A 99 -10.71 -8.01 13.10
CA LEU A 99 -9.83 -8.45 12.00
C LEU A 99 -10.23 -7.83 10.66
N GLU A 100 -11.53 -7.70 10.39
CA GLU A 100 -12.02 -6.99 9.21
C GLU A 100 -11.68 -5.50 9.25
N HIS A 101 -11.79 -4.87 10.43
CA HIS A 101 -11.34 -3.50 10.64
C HIS A 101 -9.84 -3.34 10.31
N LEU A 102 -9.00 -4.24 10.83
CA LEU A 102 -7.58 -4.24 10.48
C LEU A 102 -7.35 -4.45 8.97
N ALA A 103 -8.15 -5.27 8.30
CA ALA A 103 -8.06 -5.43 6.86
C ALA A 103 -8.35 -4.12 6.10
N TRP A 104 -9.33 -3.33 6.55
CA TRP A 104 -9.58 -1.98 6.00
C TRP A 104 -8.39 -1.06 6.18
N LEU A 105 -7.75 -1.06 7.36
CA LEU A 105 -6.56 -0.24 7.62
C LEU A 105 -5.36 -0.64 6.74
N ARG A 106 -5.18 -1.95 6.47
CA ARG A 106 -4.08 -2.48 5.64
C ARG A 106 -4.27 -2.21 4.15
N LEU A 107 -5.53 -2.22 3.67
CA LEU A 107 -5.85 -2.24 2.25
C LEU A 107 -5.18 -1.11 1.42
N PRO A 108 -5.21 0.17 1.82
CA PRO A 108 -4.59 1.23 1.02
C PRO A 108 -3.07 1.09 0.89
N LEU A 109 -2.40 0.60 1.93
CA LEU A 109 -0.97 0.35 1.90
C LEU A 109 -0.65 -0.83 0.99
N ALA A 110 -1.39 -1.93 1.10
CA ALA A 110 -1.24 -3.09 0.22
C ALA A 110 -1.39 -2.69 -1.27
N VAL A 111 -2.37 -1.84 -1.58
CA VAL A 111 -2.56 -1.27 -2.93
C VAL A 111 -1.38 -0.38 -3.33
N LEU A 112 -0.93 0.51 -2.44
CA LEU A 112 0.20 1.40 -2.70
C LEU A 112 1.48 0.62 -3.01
N HIS A 113 1.78 -0.44 -2.26
CA HIS A 113 2.91 -1.33 -2.53
C HIS A 113 2.86 -1.92 -3.95
N SER A 114 1.71 -2.42 -4.37
CA SER A 114 1.54 -2.96 -5.73
C SER A 114 1.72 -1.91 -6.81
N LEU A 115 1.29 -0.67 -6.56
CA LEU A 115 1.51 0.46 -7.47
C LEU A 115 3.00 0.83 -7.55
N LEU A 116 3.71 0.87 -6.42
CA LEU A 116 5.15 1.16 -6.38
C LEU A 116 5.94 0.11 -7.16
N VAL A 117 5.61 -1.18 -7.03
CA VAL A 117 6.21 -2.25 -7.83
C VAL A 117 5.92 -2.08 -9.33
N ALA A 118 4.71 -1.68 -9.72
CA ALA A 118 4.39 -1.41 -11.11
C ALA A 118 5.15 -0.19 -11.67
N VAL A 119 5.27 0.88 -10.86
CA VAL A 119 6.03 2.08 -11.22
C VAL A 119 7.53 1.77 -11.33
N SER A 120 8.07 0.91 -10.46
CA SER A 120 9.48 0.53 -10.49
C SER A 120 9.86 -0.12 -11.82
N TYR A 121 8.99 -0.91 -12.45
CA TYR A 121 9.20 -1.42 -13.82
C TYR A 121 9.43 -0.30 -14.85
N VAL A 122 8.60 0.75 -14.82
CA VAL A 122 8.70 1.88 -15.75
C VAL A 122 10.01 2.65 -15.53
N LEU A 123 10.44 2.78 -14.28
CA LEU A 123 11.69 3.43 -13.90
C LEU A 123 12.91 2.56 -14.29
N LEU A 124 12.89 1.27 -14.00
CA LEU A 124 13.95 0.32 -14.34
C LEU A 124 14.21 0.28 -15.85
N ARG A 125 13.17 0.41 -16.68
CA ARG A 125 13.32 0.50 -18.13
C ARG A 125 14.10 1.72 -18.62
N ARG A 126 14.31 2.73 -17.77
CA ARG A 126 15.20 3.88 -18.07
C ARG A 126 16.67 3.59 -17.72
N LEU A 127 16.94 2.55 -16.94
CA LEU A 127 18.26 2.24 -16.39
C LEU A 127 18.87 0.99 -17.02
N VAL A 128 18.06 -0.02 -17.33
CA VAL A 128 18.50 -1.33 -17.84
C VAL A 128 17.75 -1.75 -19.10
N THR A 129 18.14 -2.88 -19.67
CA THR A 129 17.44 -3.44 -20.84
C THR A 129 15.99 -3.78 -20.50
N PRO A 130 15.06 -3.71 -21.48
CA PRO A 130 13.64 -4.02 -21.22
C PRO A 130 13.39 -5.40 -20.61
N LEU A 131 14.18 -6.40 -21.02
CA LEU A 131 14.05 -7.77 -20.53
C LEU A 131 14.53 -7.87 -19.06
N THR A 132 15.67 -7.25 -18.75
CA THR A 132 16.18 -7.18 -17.37
C THR A 132 15.20 -6.45 -16.46
N ALA A 133 14.62 -5.33 -16.90
CA ALA A 133 13.61 -4.58 -16.13
C ALA A 133 12.36 -5.42 -15.87
N LEU A 134 11.90 -6.20 -16.86
CA LEU A 134 10.74 -7.08 -16.72
C LEU A 134 10.98 -8.15 -15.65
N PHE A 135 12.11 -8.88 -15.74
CA PHE A 135 12.43 -9.91 -14.75
C PHE A 135 12.65 -9.33 -13.36
N ALA A 136 13.35 -8.21 -13.23
CA ALA A 136 13.57 -7.55 -11.95
C ALA A 136 12.24 -7.16 -11.28
N ALA A 137 11.34 -6.52 -12.02
CA ALA A 137 10.02 -6.14 -11.50
C ALA A 137 9.14 -7.36 -11.20
N TRP A 138 9.23 -8.44 -11.99
CA TRP A 138 8.52 -9.68 -11.72
C TRP A 138 8.97 -10.35 -10.43
N PHE A 139 10.29 -10.44 -10.20
CA PHE A 139 10.84 -10.96 -8.96
C PHE A 139 10.48 -10.09 -7.75
N TRP A 140 10.45 -8.76 -7.91
CA TRP A 140 9.98 -7.84 -6.87
C TRP A 140 8.50 -8.08 -6.54
N ALA A 141 7.65 -8.17 -7.57
CA ALA A 141 6.21 -8.41 -7.41
C ALA A 141 5.92 -9.74 -6.67
N ALA A 142 6.66 -10.79 -7.02
CA ALA A 142 6.51 -12.14 -6.49
C ALA A 142 7.36 -12.43 -5.23
N CYS A 143 8.11 -11.45 -4.72
CA CYS A 143 8.99 -11.65 -3.56
C CYS A 143 8.16 -11.91 -2.28
N PRO A 144 8.28 -13.08 -1.64
CA PRO A 144 7.44 -13.44 -0.49
C PRO A 144 7.68 -12.52 0.71
N PHE A 145 8.92 -12.07 0.92
CA PHE A 145 9.26 -11.12 1.99
C PHE A 145 8.51 -9.79 1.83
N LEU A 146 8.48 -9.24 0.61
CA LEU A 146 7.83 -7.97 0.33
C LEU A 146 6.30 -8.09 0.31
N ILE A 147 5.78 -9.24 -0.15
CA ILE A 147 4.34 -9.53 -0.05
C ILE A 147 3.91 -9.58 1.42
N ALA A 148 4.67 -10.29 2.27
CA ALA A 148 4.34 -10.42 3.69
C ALA A 148 4.33 -9.06 4.39
N HIS A 149 5.35 -8.22 4.19
CA HIS A 149 5.43 -6.90 4.83
C HIS A 149 4.37 -5.94 4.29
N ALA A 150 4.05 -5.98 3.00
CA ALA A 150 3.02 -5.13 2.40
C ALA A 150 1.59 -5.42 2.92
N ARG A 151 1.39 -6.58 3.57
CA ARG A 151 0.11 -6.98 4.19
C ARG A 151 0.00 -6.58 5.66
N VAL A 152 1.03 -5.96 6.24
CA VAL A 152 1.05 -5.54 7.65
C VAL A 152 0.90 -4.03 7.71
N LEU A 153 0.08 -3.53 8.63
CA LEU A 153 0.00 -2.11 8.97
C LEU A 153 1.27 -1.73 9.76
N HIS A 154 2.37 -1.56 9.02
CA HIS A 154 3.67 -1.16 9.54
C HIS A 154 4.38 -0.24 8.54
N MET A 155 5.44 0.43 8.98
CA MET A 155 6.24 1.33 8.15
C MET A 155 7.35 0.64 7.35
N ASP A 156 7.78 -0.55 7.77
CA ASP A 156 8.95 -1.22 7.19
C ASP A 156 8.77 -1.54 5.71
N ALA A 157 7.54 -1.92 5.32
CA ALA A 157 7.23 -2.20 3.94
C ALA A 157 7.44 -0.96 3.05
N LEU A 158 6.94 0.21 3.48
CA LEU A 158 7.08 1.46 2.72
C LEU A 158 8.54 1.89 2.65
N LEU A 159 9.30 1.67 3.73
CA LEU A 159 10.71 2.03 3.80
C LEU A 159 11.59 1.08 2.95
N ALA A 160 11.18 -0.18 2.77
CA ALA A 160 11.88 -1.15 1.94
C ALA A 160 11.63 -0.97 0.43
N ASP A 161 10.49 -0.38 0.06
CA ASP A 161 10.12 -0.15 -1.35
C ASP A 161 10.64 1.18 -1.93
N LEU A 162 11.19 2.08 -1.09
CA LEU A 162 11.78 3.37 -1.46
C LEU A 162 13.30 3.29 -1.60
#